data_AF-A0A9P3BX96-F1
#
_entry.id   AF-A0A9P3BX96-F1
#
_cell.length_a   1.000
_cell.length_b   1.000
_cell.length_c   1.000
_cell.angle_alpha   90.00
_cell.angle_beta   90.00
_cell.angle_gamma   90.00
#
_symmetry.space_group_name_H-M   'P 1'
#
loop_
_entity.id
_entity.type
_entity.pdbx_description
1 polymer ?
#
loop_
_entity_poly.entity_id
_entity_poly.type
_entity_poly.pdbx_seq_one_letter_code
_entity_poly.pdbx_strand_id
1 'polypeptide(L)'
;MEEAHAQVFFRQKSRERSNATIRIPEVYHAFKVGGGRGGGRGYTYIVMEHIEIDFERTASDEQRAQAISELISIPPPPGVFGSFSGGTYRHHFFEDGEPPVPFSSAAELEEYINRCLEWYNGVTGRQDKVDFSTEPLLCYYADVHPSNFPIDKYGQLWVIDFEQAGVLPSSFMSYAIAAHPKKRLPVHIRKTIQLPKSSNLGPLGRATYVVKTIHNDFHIPGTIA
;
A
#
# COMPACT_ATOMS: atom_id res chain seq x y z
N MET A 1 2.82 14.60 0.54
CA MET A 1 1.49 15.08 0.98
C MET A 1 0.52 13.92 1.09
N GLU A 2 0.57 12.98 0.14
CA GLU A 2 -0.27 11.76 0.13
C GLU A 2 -0.23 10.97 1.42
N GLU A 3 0.97 10.71 1.98
CA GLU A 3 1.14 10.03 3.27
C GLU A 3 0.35 10.72 4.40
N ALA A 4 0.45 12.05 4.52
CA ALA A 4 -0.25 12.79 5.56
C ALA A 4 -1.78 12.66 5.44
N HIS A 5 -2.31 12.69 4.20
CA HIS A 5 -3.74 12.48 3.98
C HIS A 5 -4.19 11.06 4.32
N ALA A 6 -3.39 10.05 3.96
CA ALA A 6 -3.65 8.67 4.35
C ALA A 6 -3.65 8.52 5.88
N GLN A 7 -2.61 9.02 6.57
CA GLN A 7 -2.52 8.96 8.03
C GLN A 7 -3.71 9.66 8.71
N VAL A 8 -4.11 10.85 8.24
CA VAL A 8 -5.29 11.57 8.76
C VAL A 8 -6.55 10.73 8.60
N PHE A 9 -6.77 10.14 7.43
CA PHE A 9 -7.93 9.28 7.17
C PHE A 9 -7.96 8.07 8.10
N PHE A 10 -6.87 7.30 8.16
CA PHE A 10 -6.80 6.10 8.99
C PHE A 10 -6.93 6.43 10.48
N ARG A 11 -6.32 7.52 10.94
CA ARG A 11 -6.47 7.99 12.33
C ARG A 11 -7.91 8.34 12.66
N GLN A 12 -8.57 9.12 11.80
CA GLN A 12 -9.97 9.50 12.02
C GLN A 12 -10.84 8.24 12.13
N LYS A 13 -10.70 7.31 11.18
CA LYS A 13 -11.48 6.06 11.17
C LYS A 13 -11.15 5.11 12.31
N SER A 14 -9.90 5.08 12.76
CA SER A 14 -9.51 4.35 13.97
C SER A 14 -10.18 4.93 15.22
N ARG A 15 -10.23 6.26 15.37
CA ARG A 15 -10.89 6.93 16.52
C ARG A 15 -12.41 6.78 16.56
N GLU A 16 -13.05 6.58 15.41
CA GLU A 16 -14.49 6.29 15.32
C GLU A 16 -14.84 4.88 15.87
N ARG A 17 -13.84 4.01 16.10
CA ARG A 17 -14.03 2.64 16.59
C ARG A 17 -13.84 2.58 18.11
N SER A 18 -14.81 2.02 18.81
CA SER A 18 -14.75 1.83 20.27
C SER A 18 -13.76 0.76 20.73
N ASN A 19 -13.27 -0.08 19.83
CA ASN A 19 -12.41 -1.22 20.09
C ASN A 19 -11.05 -1.17 19.37
N ALA A 20 -10.62 0.01 18.92
CA ALA A 20 -9.30 0.16 18.31
C ALA A 20 -8.20 -0.21 19.34
N THR A 21 -7.31 -1.11 18.96
CA THR A 21 -6.18 -1.52 19.82
C THR A 21 -4.89 -0.81 19.47
N ILE A 22 -4.84 -0.20 18.27
CA ILE A 22 -3.71 0.58 17.78
C ILE A 22 -3.92 2.09 17.96
N ARG A 23 -2.82 2.83 17.99
CA ARG A 23 -2.80 4.29 17.83
C ARG A 23 -2.12 4.71 16.53
N ILE A 24 -2.52 5.87 16.03
CA ILE A 24 -1.94 6.50 14.85
C ILE A 24 -1.63 7.96 15.21
N PRO A 25 -0.40 8.45 14.97
CA PRO A 25 -0.01 9.82 15.35
C PRO A 25 -0.91 10.87 14.72
N GLU A 26 -1.29 11.87 15.49
CA GLU A 26 -1.97 13.05 14.94
C GLU A 26 -1.04 13.84 14.02
N VAL A 27 -1.47 14.12 12.79
CA VAL A 27 -0.76 15.07 11.92
C VAL A 27 -1.19 16.49 12.31
N TYR A 28 -0.25 17.31 12.75
CA TYR A 28 -0.49 18.73 13.06
C TYR A 28 -0.32 19.60 11.82
N HIS A 29 0.67 19.30 10.98
CA HIS A 29 0.92 20.05 9.75
C HIS A 29 1.63 19.21 8.70
N ALA A 30 1.36 19.51 7.42
CA ALA A 30 2.09 18.93 6.30
C ALA A 30 2.30 20.01 5.23
N PHE A 31 3.55 20.17 4.78
CA PHE A 31 3.91 21.24 3.86
C PHE A 31 5.11 20.87 2.99
N LYS A 32 5.25 21.59 1.87
CA LYS A 32 6.38 21.45 0.95
C LYS A 32 7.31 22.66 1.07
N VAL A 33 8.61 22.42 1.11
CA VAL A 33 9.65 23.47 1.07
C VAL A 33 10.54 23.23 -0.14
N GLY A 34 10.78 24.29 -0.92
CA GLY A 34 11.50 24.20 -2.20
C GLY A 34 10.62 23.68 -3.34
N GLY A 35 11.19 23.62 -4.56
CA GLY A 35 10.48 23.14 -5.76
C GLY A 35 9.74 24.21 -6.58
N GLY A 36 9.95 25.51 -6.33
CA GLY A 36 9.42 26.59 -7.16
C GLY A 36 10.38 27.03 -8.28
N ARG A 37 9.85 27.23 -9.50
CA ARG A 37 10.38 27.85 -10.76
C ARG A 37 11.85 27.67 -11.19
N GLY A 38 12.71 27.01 -10.42
CA GLY A 38 14.16 26.93 -10.64
C GLY A 38 14.75 25.51 -10.55
N GLY A 39 13.93 24.45 -10.59
CA GLY A 39 14.41 23.07 -10.76
C GLY A 39 15.05 22.38 -9.54
N GLY A 40 15.04 22.98 -8.35
CA GLY A 40 15.50 22.30 -7.12
C GLY A 40 14.53 21.22 -6.64
N ARG A 41 15.05 20.13 -6.05
CA ARG A 41 14.22 19.12 -5.36
C ARG A 41 13.45 19.77 -4.21
N GLY A 42 12.12 19.63 -4.22
CA GLY A 42 11.28 19.99 -3.09
C GLY A 42 11.26 18.87 -2.04
N TYR A 43 11.16 19.24 -0.77
CA TYR A 43 11.00 18.30 0.34
C TYR A 43 9.57 18.44 0.89
N THR A 44 8.96 17.30 1.23
CA THR A 44 7.72 17.28 2.01
C THR A 44 8.07 17.05 3.47
N TYR A 45 7.49 17.84 4.36
CA TYR A 45 7.60 17.68 5.81
C TYR A 45 6.23 17.35 6.38
N ILE A 46 6.21 16.42 7.33
CA ILE A 46 5.04 16.08 8.15
C ILE A 46 5.42 16.34 9.60
N VAL A 47 4.67 17.20 10.26
CA VAL A 47 4.77 17.48 11.69
C VAL A 47 3.62 16.75 12.37
N MET A 48 3.95 15.84 13.27
CA MET A 48 2.97 14.95 13.89
C MET A 48 3.27 14.73 15.39
N GLU A 49 2.31 14.10 16.06
CA GLU A 49 2.39 13.70 17.46
C GLU A 49 3.68 12.94 17.76
N HIS A 50 4.41 13.43 18.76
CA HIS A 50 5.63 12.79 19.22
C HIS A 50 5.29 11.53 20.01
N ILE A 51 5.81 10.39 19.57
CA ILE A 51 5.68 9.11 20.27
C ILE A 51 6.93 8.90 21.12
N GLU A 52 6.75 8.69 22.42
CA GLU A 52 7.84 8.24 23.30
C GLU A 52 8.09 6.73 23.12
N ILE A 53 8.80 6.39 22.05
CA ILE A 53 9.08 5.00 21.66
C ILE A 53 9.96 4.32 22.72
N ASP A 54 9.57 3.11 23.12
CA ASP A 54 10.41 2.20 23.90
C ASP A 54 11.23 1.34 22.94
N PHE A 55 12.50 1.72 22.74
CA PHE A 55 13.40 1.03 21.81
C PHE A 55 13.80 -0.39 22.26
N GLU A 56 13.57 -0.74 23.53
CA GLU A 56 13.80 -2.10 24.05
C GLU A 56 12.60 -3.03 23.78
N ARG A 57 11.46 -2.48 23.35
CA ARG A 57 10.26 -3.25 23.02
C ARG A 57 10.02 -3.27 21.52
N THR A 58 9.63 -4.44 21.03
CA THR A 58 9.22 -4.64 19.64
C THR A 58 7.85 -5.29 19.59
N ALA A 59 6.99 -4.83 18.68
CA ALA A 59 5.72 -5.49 18.42
C ALA A 59 5.92 -6.93 17.98
N SER A 60 5.17 -7.86 18.59
CA SER A 60 5.13 -9.25 18.14
C SER A 60 4.51 -9.36 16.74
N ASP A 61 4.73 -10.48 16.07
CA ASP A 61 4.12 -10.72 14.76
C ASP A 61 2.59 -10.79 14.84
N GLU A 62 2.04 -11.29 15.94
CA GLU A 62 0.59 -11.31 16.23
C GLU A 62 0.05 -9.89 16.40
N GLN A 63 0.76 -9.03 17.16
CA GLN A 63 0.38 -7.63 17.34
C GLN A 63 0.38 -6.88 16.00
N ARG A 64 1.39 -7.11 15.16
CA ARG A 64 1.46 -6.55 13.80
C ARG A 64 0.34 -7.05 12.91
N ALA A 65 0.04 -8.36 12.94
CA ALA A 65 -1.06 -8.93 12.17
C ALA A 65 -2.43 -8.39 12.61
N GLN A 66 -2.63 -8.19 13.91
CA GLN A 66 -3.83 -7.57 14.47
C GLN A 66 -3.96 -6.11 14.03
N ALA A 67 -2.88 -5.33 14.11
CA ALA A 67 -2.83 -3.95 13.64
C ALA A 67 -3.19 -3.84 12.15
N ILE A 68 -2.59 -4.68 11.31
CA ILE A 68 -2.89 -4.74 9.88
C ILE A 68 -4.37 -5.09 9.67
N SER A 69 -4.90 -6.09 10.38
CA SER A 69 -6.31 -6.50 10.30
C SER A 69 -7.27 -5.35 10.67
N GLU A 70 -6.92 -4.55 11.69
CA GLU A 70 -7.68 -3.36 12.07
C GLU A 70 -7.68 -2.31 10.98
N LEU A 71 -6.53 -2.01 10.37
CA LEU A 71 -6.43 -1.02 9.28
C LEU A 71 -7.24 -1.46 8.05
N ILE A 72 -7.07 -2.69 7.60
CA ILE A 72 -7.71 -3.17 6.35
C ILE A 72 -9.22 -3.39 6.50
N SER A 73 -9.72 -3.46 7.74
CA SER A 73 -11.16 -3.51 8.01
C SER A 73 -11.85 -2.13 7.93
N ILE A 74 -11.09 -1.05 7.75
CA ILE A 74 -11.65 0.28 7.49
C ILE A 74 -12.15 0.32 6.04
N PRO A 75 -13.45 0.63 5.82
CA PRO A 75 -13.99 0.69 4.48
C PRO A 75 -13.38 1.86 3.68
N PRO A 76 -13.15 1.71 2.37
CA PRO A 76 -12.72 2.81 1.53
C PRO A 76 -13.78 3.92 1.46
N PRO A 77 -13.37 5.20 1.36
CA PRO A 77 -14.31 6.27 1.06
C PRO A 77 -14.98 6.03 -0.30
N PRO A 78 -16.26 6.40 -0.47
CA PRO A 78 -16.95 6.26 -1.75
C PRO A 78 -16.21 7.00 -2.88
N GLY A 79 -16.01 6.32 -4.01
CA GLY A 79 -15.42 6.92 -5.21
C GLY A 79 -13.90 7.11 -5.18
N VAL A 80 -13.21 6.67 -4.11
CA VAL A 80 -11.74 6.78 -4.02
C VAL A 80 -11.08 5.55 -4.66
N PHE A 81 -10.11 5.81 -5.52
CA PHE A 81 -9.20 4.81 -6.09
C PHE A 81 -7.77 5.36 -6.05
N GLY A 82 -6.81 4.55 -5.62
CA GLY A 82 -5.43 5.00 -5.42
C GLY A 82 -5.29 5.85 -4.15
N SER A 83 -5.01 7.14 -4.31
CA SER A 83 -4.78 8.06 -3.19
C SER A 83 -6.08 8.59 -2.58
N PHE A 84 -6.10 8.76 -1.26
CA PHE A 84 -7.17 9.44 -0.52
C PHE A 84 -7.38 10.90 -0.91
N SER A 85 -6.40 11.53 -1.57
CA SER A 85 -6.49 12.93 -2.00
C SER A 85 -6.52 13.12 -3.51
N GLY A 86 -6.62 12.03 -4.28
CA GLY A 86 -6.62 12.06 -5.74
C GLY A 86 -5.25 12.30 -6.38
N GLY A 87 -4.18 12.32 -5.57
CA GLY A 87 -2.79 12.37 -6.05
C GLY A 87 -2.24 10.99 -6.41
N THR A 88 -0.91 10.91 -6.55
CA THR A 88 -0.21 9.63 -6.74
C THR A 88 -0.36 8.74 -5.51
N TYR A 89 -0.39 7.43 -5.70
CA TYR A 89 -0.39 6.45 -4.60
C TYR A 89 0.81 5.53 -4.75
N ARG A 90 1.24 4.93 -3.63
CA ARG A 90 2.41 4.06 -3.62
C ARG A 90 2.05 2.64 -3.22
N HIS A 91 2.63 1.68 -3.94
CA HIS A 91 2.54 0.25 -3.67
C HIS A 91 3.75 -0.45 -4.27
N HIS A 92 4.46 -1.26 -3.49
CA HIS A 92 5.64 -1.99 -3.95
C HIS A 92 5.37 -3.07 -5.03
N PHE A 93 4.15 -3.16 -5.55
CA PHE A 93 3.87 -3.89 -6.80
C PHE A 93 4.56 -3.19 -7.97
N PHE A 94 4.52 -1.85 -7.97
CA PHE A 94 5.14 -1.03 -9.01
C PHE A 94 6.64 -0.87 -8.79
N GLU A 95 7.32 -0.48 -9.86
CA GLU A 95 8.71 0.00 -9.80
C GLU A 95 8.78 1.33 -9.06
N ASP A 96 9.81 1.50 -8.21
CA ASP A 96 9.98 2.64 -7.28
C ASP A 96 8.78 2.95 -6.37
N GLY A 97 7.81 2.04 -6.32
CA GLY A 97 6.58 2.13 -5.56
C GLY A 97 5.47 2.93 -6.24
N GLU A 98 5.64 3.52 -7.43
CA GLU A 98 4.62 4.39 -8.04
C GLU A 98 4.06 3.80 -9.34
N PRO A 99 2.74 3.93 -9.60
CA PRO A 99 2.19 3.52 -10.88
C PRO A 99 2.75 4.41 -12.01
N PRO A 100 2.98 3.85 -13.21
CA PRO A 100 3.56 4.61 -14.33
C PRO A 100 2.64 5.73 -14.84
N VAL A 101 1.34 5.60 -14.60
CA VAL A 101 0.30 6.60 -14.88
C VAL A 101 -0.72 6.61 -13.74
N PRO A 102 -1.42 7.73 -13.51
CA PRO A 102 -2.48 7.76 -12.51
C PRO A 102 -3.71 6.99 -13.02
N PHE A 103 -3.87 5.75 -12.56
CA PHE A 103 -5.08 4.97 -12.81
C PHE A 103 -6.25 5.52 -11.97
N SER A 104 -7.40 5.70 -12.61
CA SER A 104 -8.62 6.24 -11.98
C SER A 104 -9.60 5.15 -11.55
N SER A 105 -9.40 3.90 -11.98
CA SER A 105 -10.29 2.79 -11.67
C SER A 105 -9.59 1.42 -11.68
N ALA A 106 -10.26 0.44 -11.07
CA ALA A 106 -9.81 -0.95 -11.11
C ALA A 106 -9.74 -1.51 -12.54
N ALA A 107 -10.63 -1.06 -13.43
CA ALA A 107 -10.66 -1.49 -14.83
C ALA A 107 -9.43 -1.03 -15.61
N GLU A 108 -9.01 0.23 -15.45
CA GLU A 108 -7.79 0.75 -16.10
C GLU A 108 -6.52 0.04 -15.58
N LEU A 109 -6.46 -0.20 -14.28
CA LEU A 109 -5.36 -0.95 -13.67
C LEU A 109 -5.35 -2.41 -14.12
N GLU A 110 -6.52 -3.05 -14.23
CA GLU A 110 -6.69 -4.40 -14.76
C GLU A 110 -6.16 -4.49 -16.20
N GLU A 111 -6.56 -3.57 -17.07
CA GLU A 111 -6.12 -3.52 -18.46
C GLU A 111 -4.60 -3.40 -18.55
N TYR A 112 -4.00 -2.47 -17.78
CA TYR A 112 -2.55 -2.30 -17.73
C TYR A 112 -1.85 -3.60 -17.31
N ILE A 113 -2.29 -4.23 -16.23
CA ILE A 113 -1.67 -5.46 -15.71
C ILE A 113 -1.85 -6.62 -16.69
N ASN A 114 -3.01 -6.73 -17.35
CA ASN A 114 -3.27 -7.77 -18.33
C ASN A 114 -2.41 -7.62 -19.59
N ARG A 115 -2.05 -6.40 -20.01
CA ARG A 115 -1.04 -6.19 -21.07
C ARG A 115 0.35 -6.66 -20.64
N CYS A 116 0.75 -6.40 -19.40
CA CYS A 116 2.00 -6.95 -18.87
C CYS A 116 1.98 -8.49 -18.86
N LEU A 117 0.85 -9.08 -18.48
CA LEU A 117 0.67 -10.54 -18.47
C LEU A 117 0.62 -11.13 -19.88
N GLU A 118 0.05 -10.44 -20.87
CA GLU A 118 0.05 -10.89 -22.26
C GLU A 118 1.48 -11.10 -22.78
N TRP A 119 2.36 -10.13 -22.52
CA TRP A 119 3.78 -10.27 -22.84
C TRP A 119 4.40 -11.46 -22.11
N TYR A 120 4.18 -11.58 -20.80
CA TYR A 120 4.74 -12.66 -19.98
C TYR A 120 4.26 -14.05 -20.46
N ASN A 121 2.98 -14.14 -20.79
CA ASN A 121 2.33 -15.33 -21.33
C ASN A 121 2.95 -15.71 -22.70
N GLY A 122 3.21 -14.74 -23.57
CA GLY A 122 3.87 -14.96 -24.85
C GLY A 122 5.26 -15.59 -24.72
N VAL A 123 6.04 -15.18 -23.71
CA VAL A 123 7.39 -15.73 -23.46
C VAL A 123 7.35 -17.08 -22.74
N THR A 124 6.36 -17.31 -21.86
CA THR A 124 6.34 -18.49 -20.97
C THR A 124 5.35 -19.58 -21.39
N GLY A 125 4.49 -19.34 -22.39
CA GLY A 125 3.40 -20.24 -22.79
C GLY A 125 2.24 -20.30 -21.78
N ARG A 126 2.22 -19.40 -20.79
CA ARG A 126 1.15 -19.32 -19.78
C ARG A 126 -0.07 -18.59 -20.32
N GLN A 127 -1.14 -18.58 -19.55
CA GLN A 127 -2.41 -17.92 -19.88
C GLN A 127 -2.97 -17.21 -18.62
N ASP A 128 -2.08 -16.60 -17.83
CA ASP A 128 -2.51 -15.87 -16.64
C ASP A 128 -3.22 -14.57 -17.03
N LYS A 129 -4.28 -14.23 -16.29
CA LYS A 129 -5.01 -12.96 -16.38
C LYS A 129 -5.42 -12.54 -14.97
N VAL A 130 -5.49 -11.23 -14.72
CA VAL A 130 -6.20 -10.69 -13.55
C VAL A 130 -7.62 -10.28 -13.92
N ASP A 131 -8.54 -10.43 -12.97
CA ASP A 131 -9.92 -9.96 -13.05
C ASP A 131 -10.31 -9.29 -11.73
N PHE A 132 -10.43 -7.97 -11.74
CA PHE A 132 -10.80 -7.15 -10.59
C PHE A 132 -12.30 -6.80 -10.58
N SER A 133 -13.08 -7.22 -11.58
CA SER A 133 -14.50 -6.85 -11.72
C SER A 133 -15.37 -7.28 -10.54
N THR A 134 -14.96 -8.34 -9.84
CA THR A 134 -15.64 -8.88 -8.66
C THR A 134 -14.86 -8.67 -7.36
N GLU A 135 -13.67 -8.04 -7.42
CA GLU A 135 -12.89 -7.78 -6.23
C GLU A 135 -13.38 -6.53 -5.49
N PRO A 136 -13.56 -6.61 -4.16
CA PRO A 136 -13.81 -5.41 -3.38
C PRO A 136 -12.56 -4.52 -3.38
N LEU A 137 -12.79 -3.21 -3.40
CA LEU A 137 -11.76 -2.23 -3.05
C LEU A 137 -11.54 -2.24 -1.54
N LEU A 138 -10.29 -2.03 -1.13
CA LEU A 138 -9.87 -2.06 0.26
C LEU A 138 -8.86 -0.95 0.56
N CYS A 139 -8.98 -0.35 1.75
CA CYS A 139 -7.94 0.52 2.31
C CYS A 139 -6.70 -0.32 2.67
N TYR A 140 -5.70 -0.33 1.80
CA TYR A 140 -4.49 -1.12 2.02
C TYR A 140 -3.46 -0.37 2.85
N TYR A 141 -2.60 -1.12 3.53
CA TYR A 141 -1.39 -0.65 4.21
C TYR A 141 -0.26 -1.61 3.84
N ALA A 142 0.54 -1.26 2.83
CA ALA A 142 1.43 -2.21 2.16
C ALA A 142 2.85 -2.25 2.75
N ASP A 143 3.27 -1.24 3.52
CA ASP A 143 4.58 -1.26 4.21
C ASP A 143 4.49 -1.92 5.58
N VAL A 144 4.49 -3.25 5.56
CA VAL A 144 4.37 -4.08 6.76
C VAL A 144 5.67 -4.22 7.54
N HIS A 145 6.66 -3.35 7.34
CA HIS A 145 7.95 -3.47 8.02
C HIS A 145 7.81 -3.30 9.56
N PRO A 146 8.45 -4.15 10.40
CA PRO A 146 8.35 -4.08 11.86
C PRO A 146 8.62 -2.71 12.50
N SER A 147 9.49 -1.88 11.93
CA SER A 147 9.77 -0.53 12.47
C SER A 147 8.55 0.39 12.40
N ASN A 148 7.58 0.07 11.55
CA ASN A 148 6.38 0.89 11.37
C ASN A 148 5.31 0.55 12.42
N PHE A 149 5.64 -0.34 13.36
CA PHE A 149 4.80 -0.77 14.48
C PHE A 149 5.49 -0.52 15.83
N PRO A 150 5.86 0.73 16.18
CA PRO A 150 6.55 1.00 17.44
C PRO A 150 5.63 0.77 18.64
N ILE A 151 6.25 0.36 19.75
CA ILE A 151 5.62 0.31 21.07
C ILE A 151 6.11 1.52 21.86
N ASP A 152 5.21 2.26 22.50
CA ASP A 152 5.60 3.34 23.40
C ASP A 152 5.99 2.85 24.80
N LYS A 153 6.53 3.75 25.62
CA LYS A 153 6.91 3.47 27.03
C LYS A 153 5.77 2.92 27.90
N TYR A 154 4.52 3.08 27.48
CA TYR A 154 3.33 2.57 28.17
C TYR A 154 2.88 1.21 27.65
N GLY A 155 3.57 0.63 26.67
CA GLY A 155 3.21 -0.64 26.05
C GLY A 155 2.12 -0.54 24.98
N GLN A 156 1.76 0.67 24.55
CA GLN A 156 0.76 0.87 23.51
C GLN A 156 1.39 0.71 22.13
N LEU A 157 0.70 -0.04 21.26
CA LEU A 157 1.09 -0.23 19.86
C LEU A 157 0.66 0.96 19.01
N TRP A 158 1.58 1.45 18.19
CA TRP A 158 1.34 2.50 17.22
C TRP A 158 1.56 1.97 15.80
N VAL A 159 0.91 2.60 14.82
CA VAL A 159 1.19 2.41 13.39
C VAL A 159 1.63 3.75 12.80
N ILE A 160 2.76 3.74 12.09
CA ILE A 160 3.35 4.91 11.43
C ILE A 160 3.64 4.59 9.95
N ASP A 161 4.17 5.57 9.21
CA ASP A 161 4.60 5.42 7.81
C ASP A 161 3.45 4.93 6.90
N PHE A 162 2.60 5.88 6.50
CA PHE A 162 1.46 5.64 5.62
C PHE A 162 1.79 5.92 4.15
N GLU A 163 3.08 5.96 3.79
CA GLU A 163 3.49 6.29 2.41
C GLU A 163 2.91 5.28 1.42
N GLN A 164 2.90 4.00 1.77
CA GLN A 164 2.32 2.91 0.97
C GLN A 164 0.92 2.51 1.47
N ALA A 165 0.04 3.49 1.65
CA ALA A 165 -1.36 3.27 1.97
C ALA A 165 -2.28 3.93 0.94
N GLY A 166 -3.43 3.34 0.66
CA GLY A 166 -4.34 3.81 -0.38
C GLY A 166 -5.56 2.90 -0.55
N VAL A 167 -6.26 3.03 -1.68
CA VAL A 167 -7.43 2.21 -2.02
C VAL A 167 -7.20 1.48 -3.35
N LEU A 168 -7.14 0.15 -3.30
CA LEU A 168 -6.93 -0.72 -4.47
C LEU A 168 -7.76 -2.00 -4.35
N PRO A 169 -7.87 -2.82 -5.42
CA PRO A 169 -8.45 -4.15 -5.32
C PRO A 169 -7.79 -4.97 -4.20
N SER A 170 -8.58 -5.70 -3.42
CA SER A 170 -8.12 -6.40 -2.21
C SER A 170 -6.91 -7.33 -2.41
N SER A 171 -6.72 -7.86 -3.62
CA SER A 171 -5.55 -8.67 -3.98
C SER A 171 -4.21 -7.93 -3.86
N PHE A 172 -4.18 -6.59 -3.93
CA PHE A 172 -2.97 -5.80 -3.68
C PHE A 172 -2.50 -5.91 -2.22
N MET A 173 -3.42 -5.93 -1.26
CA MET A 173 -3.05 -6.16 0.14
C MET A 173 -2.57 -7.60 0.37
N SER A 174 -3.21 -8.57 -0.28
CA SER A 174 -2.75 -9.98 -0.27
C SER A 174 -1.33 -10.09 -0.84
N TYR A 175 -1.08 -9.38 -1.95
CA TYR A 175 0.24 -9.26 -2.54
C TYR A 175 1.23 -8.65 -1.56
N ALA A 176 0.87 -7.56 -0.88
CA ALA A 176 1.75 -6.89 0.06
C ALA A 176 2.24 -7.80 1.19
N ILE A 177 1.31 -8.57 1.77
CA ILE A 177 1.62 -9.56 2.82
C ILE A 177 2.47 -10.72 2.29
N ALA A 178 2.26 -11.14 1.03
CA ALA A 178 2.97 -12.26 0.43
C ALA A 178 4.38 -11.89 -0.05
N ALA A 179 4.53 -10.72 -0.67
CA ALA A 179 5.68 -10.34 -1.49
C ALA A 179 6.77 -9.56 -0.74
N HIS A 180 6.47 -8.95 0.42
CA HIS A 180 7.39 -8.00 1.07
C HIS A 180 8.82 -8.57 1.26
N PRO A 181 9.86 -7.99 0.64
CA PRO A 181 11.12 -8.71 0.40
C PRO A 181 12.04 -8.85 1.62
N LYS A 182 11.82 -8.12 2.72
CA LYS A 182 12.86 -8.02 3.79
C LYS A 182 12.42 -8.38 5.22
N LYS A 183 11.14 -8.29 5.59
CA LYS A 183 10.65 -8.56 6.97
C LYS A 183 9.19 -9.03 7.02
N ARG A 184 8.89 -10.10 6.28
CA ARG A 184 7.53 -10.67 6.19
C ARG A 184 7.10 -11.21 7.55
N LEU A 185 5.80 -11.10 7.83
CA LEU A 185 5.19 -11.92 8.88
C LEU A 185 5.44 -13.41 8.58
N PRO A 186 5.59 -14.28 9.59
CA PRO A 186 5.65 -15.73 9.39
C PRO A 186 4.42 -16.22 8.63
N VAL A 187 4.57 -17.25 7.79
CA VAL A 187 3.48 -17.75 6.92
C VAL A 187 2.22 -18.12 7.72
N HIS A 188 2.38 -18.70 8.92
CA HIS A 188 1.24 -19.06 9.77
C HIS A 188 0.52 -17.83 10.34
N ILE A 189 1.25 -16.73 10.63
CA ILE A 189 0.68 -15.46 11.05
C ILE A 189 -0.04 -14.74 9.90
N ARG A 190 0.49 -14.79 8.68
CA ARG A 190 -0.21 -14.19 7.51
C ARG A 190 -1.62 -14.75 7.34
N LYS A 191 -1.83 -16.02 7.68
CA LYS A 191 -3.13 -16.71 7.58
C LYS A 191 -4.15 -16.22 8.62
N THR A 192 -3.73 -15.48 9.66
CA THR A 192 -4.64 -14.90 10.65
C THR A 192 -5.25 -13.58 10.16
N ILE A 193 -4.62 -12.92 9.19
CA ILE A 193 -5.13 -11.69 8.56
C ILE A 193 -6.24 -12.09 7.58
N GLN A 194 -7.48 -11.71 7.90
CA GLN A 194 -8.63 -12.03 7.06
C GLN A 194 -8.70 -11.08 5.86
N LEU A 195 -8.40 -11.61 4.68
CA LEU A 195 -8.52 -10.90 3.41
C LEU A 195 -9.54 -11.61 2.50
N PRO A 196 -10.23 -10.86 1.63
CA PRO A 196 -11.04 -11.44 0.57
C PRO A 196 -10.23 -12.45 -0.25
N LYS A 197 -10.82 -13.60 -0.53
CA LYS A 197 -10.19 -14.59 -1.40
C LYS A 197 -10.11 -14.04 -2.81
N SER A 198 -8.95 -14.21 -3.44
CA SER A 198 -8.70 -13.78 -4.81
C SER A 198 -7.80 -14.78 -5.52
N SER A 199 -8.10 -15.05 -6.79
CA SER A 199 -7.23 -15.80 -7.71
C SER A 199 -6.11 -14.94 -8.30
N ASN A 200 -6.15 -13.61 -8.10
CA ASN A 200 -5.24 -12.66 -8.76
C ASN A 200 -3.84 -12.62 -8.13
N LEU A 201 -3.62 -13.17 -6.93
CA LEU A 201 -2.32 -13.13 -6.27
C LEU A 201 -1.18 -13.74 -7.11
N GLY A 202 -1.44 -14.89 -7.74
CA GLY A 202 -0.46 -15.56 -8.61
C GLY A 202 -0.11 -14.74 -9.86
N PRO A 203 -1.12 -14.33 -10.66
CA PRO A 203 -0.94 -13.40 -11.77
C PRO A 203 -0.26 -12.09 -11.38
N LEU A 204 -0.64 -11.44 -10.27
CA LEU A 204 0.02 -10.22 -9.76
C LEU A 204 1.51 -10.46 -9.49
N GLY A 205 1.86 -11.60 -8.89
CA GLY A 205 3.24 -12.06 -8.73
C GLY A 205 4.06 -12.00 -10.03
N ARG A 206 3.48 -12.52 -11.11
CA ARG A 206 4.12 -12.58 -12.44
C ARG A 206 4.12 -11.23 -13.14
N ALA A 207 3.02 -10.48 -13.06
CA ALA A 207 2.95 -9.14 -13.59
C ALA A 207 4.01 -8.22 -12.97
N THR A 208 4.25 -8.35 -11.66
CA THR A 208 5.28 -7.56 -10.96
C THR A 208 6.67 -7.77 -11.56
N TYR A 209 6.99 -9.00 -11.98
CA TYR A 209 8.27 -9.28 -12.64
C TYR A 209 8.43 -8.45 -13.92
N VAL A 210 7.40 -8.40 -14.76
CA VAL A 210 7.40 -7.57 -15.98
C VAL A 210 7.49 -6.08 -15.64
N VAL A 211 6.65 -5.62 -14.70
CA VAL A 211 6.57 -4.22 -14.27
C VAL A 211 7.92 -3.71 -13.75
N LYS A 212 8.68 -4.53 -13.02
CA LYS A 212 9.95 -4.11 -12.39
C LYS A 212 11.21 -4.42 -13.19
N THR A 213 11.15 -5.35 -14.12
CA THR A 213 12.37 -5.87 -14.78
C THR A 213 12.42 -5.47 -16.25
N ILE A 214 11.27 -5.29 -16.89
CA ILE A 214 11.18 -5.22 -18.36
C ILE A 214 10.63 -3.90 -18.84
N HIS A 215 9.84 -3.20 -18.00
CA HIS A 215 9.29 -1.89 -18.32
C HIS A 215 10.36 -0.84 -18.67
N ASN A 216 11.62 -1.00 -18.19
CA ASN A 216 12.75 -0.14 -18.56
C ASN A 216 13.43 -0.50 -19.89
N ASP A 217 13.39 -1.77 -20.31
CA ASP A 217 14.17 -2.25 -21.47
C ASP A 217 13.35 -2.29 -22.77
N PHE A 218 12.02 -2.33 -22.66
CA PHE A 218 11.12 -2.32 -23.80
C PHE A 218 9.97 -1.35 -23.51
N HIS A 219 9.94 -0.23 -24.23
CA HIS A 219 8.73 0.58 -24.35
C HIS A 219 7.59 -0.34 -24.77
N ILE A 220 6.75 -0.78 -23.83
CA ILE A 220 5.54 -1.54 -24.14
C ILE A 220 4.75 -0.65 -25.11
N PRO A 221 4.61 -1.04 -26.38
CA PRO A 221 3.97 -0.19 -27.36
C PRO A 221 2.50 -0.02 -26.95
N GLY A 222 2.09 1.18 -26.56
CA GLY A 222 0.69 1.46 -26.21
C GLY A 222 0.45 2.45 -25.06
N THR A 223 1.48 2.92 -24.36
CA THR A 223 1.35 4.09 -23.48
C THR A 223 1.46 5.36 -24.34
N ILE A 224 0.27 5.85 -24.71
CA ILE A 224 -0.13 7.05 -25.48
C ILE A 224 0.94 8.13 -25.71
N ALA A 225 0.95 8.64 -26.95
CA ALA A 225 1.55 9.89 -27.40
C ALA A 225 1.15 11.13 -26.57
#